data_AF-A0A7Y4XAD4-F1
#
_entry.id   AF-A0A7Y4XAD4-F1
#
_cell.length_a   1.000
_cell.length_b   1.000
_cell.length_c   1.000
_cell.angle_alpha   90.00
_cell.angle_beta   90.00
_cell.angle_gamma   90.00
#
_symmetry.space_group_name_H-M   'P 1'
#
loop_
_entity.id
_entity.type
_entity.pdbx_description
1 polymer ?
#
loop_
_entity_poly.entity_id
_entity_poly.type
_entity_poly.pdbx_seq_one_letter_code
_entity_poly.pdbx_strand_id
1 'polypeptide(L)'
;AECVEHIMMAEGLLFGQVEKALAAPVREDWAEKTKGKTDFLERVMVKRQGKAQAPEAIVPSGKMARAELMAKLKEARANTRKFAVETKAELHSHTTDHIFQVFNTLSAYQWLVYIPLHNFRHNQQIEEVKAHANFPKQ
;
A
#
# COMPACT_ATOMS: atom_id res chain seq x y z
N ALA A 1 2.71 2.52 18.83
CA ALA A 1 3.23 3.38 17.74
C ALA A 1 3.52 2.59 16.46
N GLU A 2 3.81 1.29 16.58
CA GLU A 2 4.17 0.39 15.47
C GLU A 2 3.20 0.39 14.29
N CYS A 3 1.88 0.44 14.53
CA CYS A 3 0.90 0.44 13.43
C CYS A 3 1.00 1.69 12.54
N VAL A 4 1.16 2.89 13.12
CA VAL A 4 1.35 4.12 12.32
C VAL A 4 2.73 4.14 11.65
N GLU A 5 3.77 3.61 12.31
CA GLU A 5 5.11 3.46 11.71
C GLU A 5 5.06 2.56 10.47
N HIS A 6 4.41 1.40 10.58
CA HIS A 6 4.23 0.47 9.48
C HIS A 6 3.47 1.10 8.31
N ILE A 7 2.32 1.74 8.58
CA ILE A 7 1.50 2.38 7.53
C ILE A 7 2.30 3.48 6.82
N MET A 8 3.04 4.31 7.57
CA MET A 8 3.87 5.37 7.01
C MET A 8 4.97 4.84 6.09
N MET A 9 5.70 3.80 6.51
CA MET A 9 6.74 3.19 5.68
C MET A 9 6.15 2.45 4.46
N ALA A 10 5.02 1.75 4.65
CA ALA A 10 4.32 1.06 3.57
C ALA A 10 3.82 2.02 2.50
N GLU A 11 3.31 3.19 2.86
CA GLU A 11 2.88 4.19 1.90
C GLU A 11 4.03 4.69 1.03
N GLY A 12 5.18 5.01 1.63
CA GLY A 12 6.38 5.39 0.89
C GLY A 12 6.88 4.28 -0.03
N LEU A 13 6.95 3.04 0.47
CA LEU A 13 7.39 1.88 -0.33
C LEU A 13 6.46 1.65 -1.53
N LEU A 14 5.15 1.61 -1.30
CA LEU A 14 4.17 1.36 -2.36
C LEU A 14 4.17 2.50 -3.39
N PHE A 15 4.33 3.75 -2.96
CA PHE A 15 4.46 4.88 -3.88
C PHE A 15 5.74 4.80 -4.72
N GLY A 16 6.87 4.40 -4.12
CA GLY A 16 8.10 4.13 -4.87
C GLY A 16 7.95 3.03 -5.93
N GLN A 17 7.05 2.06 -5.71
CA GLN A 17 6.71 1.06 -6.73
C GLN A 17 5.90 1.64 -7.89
N VAL A 18 5.06 2.66 -7.65
CA VAL A 18 4.40 3.42 -8.71
C VAL A 18 5.45 4.13 -9.57
N GLU A 19 6.38 4.83 -8.94
CA GLU A 19 7.48 5.54 -9.62
C GLU A 19 8.35 4.57 -10.43
N LYS A 20 8.70 3.42 -9.84
CA LYS A 20 9.47 2.37 -10.51
C LYS A 20 8.75 1.79 -11.74
N ALA A 21 7.44 1.55 -11.64
CA ALA A 21 6.66 1.08 -12.78
C ALA A 21 6.66 2.11 -13.92
N LEU A 22 6.46 3.38 -13.59
CA LEU A 22 6.47 4.48 -14.56
C LEU A 22 7.82 4.69 -15.25
N ALA A 23 8.93 4.45 -14.54
CA ALA A 23 10.26 4.53 -15.11
C ALA A 23 10.61 3.32 -16.02
N ALA A 24 9.87 2.21 -15.92
CA ALA A 24 10.10 1.03 -16.73
C ALA A 24 9.49 1.18 -18.14
N PRO A 25 10.10 0.58 -19.18
CA PRO A 25 9.49 0.55 -20.51
C PRO A 25 8.17 -0.24 -20.48
N VAL A 26 7.23 0.17 -21.32
CA VAL A 26 5.97 -0.56 -21.52
C VAL A 26 6.27 -1.95 -22.08
N ARG A 27 5.67 -2.97 -21.47
CA ARG A 27 5.77 -4.36 -21.91
C ARG A 27 4.60 -4.71 -22.82
N GLU A 28 4.81 -5.42 -23.92
CA GLU A 28 3.72 -5.82 -24.83
C GLU A 28 2.62 -6.66 -24.13
N ASP A 29 3.00 -7.45 -23.13
CA ASP A 29 2.12 -8.35 -22.37
C ASP A 29 1.41 -7.70 -21.16
N TRP A 30 1.51 -6.37 -20.99
CA TRP A 30 1.02 -5.67 -19.79
C TRP A 30 -0.48 -5.94 -19.54
N ALA A 31 -1.29 -5.92 -20.60
CA ALA A 31 -2.75 -6.02 -20.48
C ALA A 31 -3.19 -7.39 -19.96
N GLU A 32 -2.59 -8.47 -20.47
CA GLU A 32 -2.87 -9.83 -20.01
C GLU A 32 -2.37 -10.04 -18.58
N LYS A 33 -1.16 -9.58 -18.26
CA LYS A 33 -0.57 -9.76 -16.93
C LYS A 33 -1.27 -9.00 -15.81
N THR A 34 -1.92 -7.89 -16.15
CA THR A 34 -2.60 -7.02 -15.18
C THR A 34 -4.11 -7.19 -15.17
N LYS A 35 -4.65 -8.06 -16.04
CA LYS A 35 -6.09 -8.34 -16.14
C LYS A 35 -6.68 -8.82 -14.82
N GLY A 36 -7.75 -8.17 -14.38
CA GLY A 36 -8.47 -8.52 -13.14
C GLY A 36 -7.69 -8.28 -11.83
N LYS A 37 -6.51 -7.66 -11.88
CA LYS A 37 -5.68 -7.44 -10.69
C LYS A 37 -6.25 -6.40 -9.74
N THR A 38 -7.01 -5.41 -10.21
CA THR A 38 -7.69 -4.44 -9.34
C THR A 38 -8.68 -5.15 -8.41
N ASP A 39 -9.61 -5.93 -8.96
CA ASP A 39 -10.58 -6.70 -8.17
C ASP A 39 -9.87 -7.71 -7.26
N PHE A 40 -8.75 -8.30 -7.72
CA PHE A 40 -7.95 -9.19 -6.90
C PHE A 40 -7.33 -8.48 -5.69
N LEU A 41 -6.74 -7.30 -5.87
CA LEU A 41 -6.19 -6.48 -4.79
C LEU A 41 -7.28 -6.11 -3.78
N GLU A 42 -8.44 -5.65 -4.25
CA GLU A 42 -9.56 -5.31 -3.38
C GLU A 42 -9.99 -6.51 -2.53
N ARG A 43 -10.15 -7.69 -3.14
CA ARG A 43 -10.50 -8.91 -2.41
C ARG A 43 -9.46 -9.28 -1.36
N VAL A 44 -8.16 -9.30 -1.70
CA VAL A 44 -7.12 -9.76 -0.78
C VAL A 44 -6.88 -8.76 0.36
N MET A 45 -6.89 -7.46 0.07
CA MET A 45 -6.66 -6.43 1.08
C MET A 45 -7.85 -6.26 2.02
N VAL A 46 -9.06 -6.07 1.48
CA VAL A 46 -10.26 -5.75 2.27
C VAL A 46 -10.80 -6.98 3.01
N LYS A 47 -10.78 -8.16 2.39
CA LYS A 47 -11.23 -9.41 3.07
C LYS A 47 -10.14 -10.01 3.96
N ARG A 48 -8.99 -9.32 4.08
CA ARG A 48 -7.84 -9.73 4.88
C ARG A 48 -7.42 -11.19 4.64
N GLN A 49 -7.55 -11.67 3.41
CA GLN A 49 -7.28 -13.06 3.07
C GLN A 49 -5.78 -13.33 3.16
N GLY A 50 -5.40 -14.32 3.97
CA GLY A 50 -4.01 -14.71 4.20
C GLY A 50 -3.27 -13.87 5.24
N LYS A 51 -2.27 -14.52 5.86
CA LYS A 51 -1.23 -13.86 6.67
C LYS A 51 -0.03 -13.62 5.77
N ALA A 52 0.43 -12.38 5.69
CA ALA A 52 1.67 -12.03 5.01
C ALA A 52 2.66 -11.51 6.05
N GLN A 53 3.90 -11.96 5.97
CA GLN A 53 4.99 -11.34 6.72
C GLN A 53 5.38 -10.05 5.99
N ALA A 54 5.39 -8.94 6.72
CA ALA A 54 5.85 -7.67 6.16
C ALA A 54 7.32 -7.78 5.72
N PRO A 55 7.70 -7.22 4.55
CA PRO A 55 9.10 -7.11 4.16
C PRO A 55 9.90 -6.29 5.17
N GLU A 56 11.19 -6.59 5.33
CA GLU A 56 12.07 -5.98 6.34
C GLU A 56 12.04 -4.44 6.30
N ALA A 57 11.98 -3.86 5.10
CA ALA A 57 11.97 -2.41 4.88
C ALA A 57 10.77 -1.68 5.53
N ILE A 58 9.71 -2.39 5.91
CA ILE A 58 8.50 -1.82 6.53
C ILE A 58 8.18 -2.48 7.87
N VAL A 59 9.15 -3.16 8.48
CA VAL A 59 9.04 -3.65 9.86
C VAL A 59 9.29 -2.49 10.83
N PRO A 60 8.34 -2.14 11.72
CA PRO A 60 8.50 -1.05 12.67
C PRO A 60 9.74 -1.22 13.55
N SER A 61 10.49 -0.14 13.73
CA SER A 61 11.66 -0.11 14.60
C SER A 61 11.33 0.33 16.03
N GLY A 62 10.20 1.01 16.23
CA GLY A 62 9.80 1.58 17.51
C GLY A 62 10.61 2.80 17.96
N LYS A 63 11.49 3.33 17.11
CA LYS A 63 12.45 4.39 17.47
C LYS A 63 11.89 5.81 17.33
N MET A 64 10.86 6.01 16.50
CA MET A 64 10.29 7.33 16.23
C MET A 64 9.11 7.65 17.16
N ALA A 65 8.99 8.92 17.57
CA ALA A 65 7.88 9.38 18.38
C ALA A 65 6.57 9.38 17.57
N ARG A 66 5.43 9.09 18.22
CA ARG A 66 4.12 9.06 17.55
C ARG A 66 3.79 10.35 16.79
N ALA A 67 4.10 11.51 17.37
CA ALA A 67 3.82 12.81 16.74
C ALA A 67 4.59 12.97 15.42
N GLU A 68 5.86 12.57 15.40
CA GLU A 68 6.70 12.57 14.20
C GLU A 68 6.15 11.62 13.14
N LEU A 69 5.76 10.40 13.54
CA LEU A 69 5.18 9.40 12.64
C LEU A 69 3.89 9.92 11.98
N MET A 70 3.02 10.56 12.76
CA MET A 70 1.77 11.15 12.25
C MET A 70 2.05 12.30 11.26
N ALA A 71 3.05 13.14 11.52
CA ALA A 71 3.44 14.21 10.62
C ALA A 71 3.96 13.66 9.28
N LYS A 72 4.88 12.69 9.33
CA LYS A 72 5.42 12.01 8.13
C LYS A 72 4.34 11.29 7.34
N LEU A 73 3.43 10.58 8.01
CA LEU A 73 2.30 9.93 7.34
C LEU A 73 1.39 10.96 6.66
N LYS A 74 1.09 12.08 7.33
CA LYS A 74 0.24 13.14 6.75
C LYS A 74 0.87 13.73 5.48
N GLU A 75 2.18 13.95 5.49
CA GLU A 75 2.93 14.42 4.33
C GLU A 75 2.90 13.39 3.18
N ALA A 76 3.21 12.12 3.47
CA ALA A 76 3.13 11.04 2.49
C ALA A 76 1.72 10.93 1.87
N ARG A 77 0.67 10.99 2.70
CA ARG A 77 -0.74 11.01 2.25
C ARG A 77 -1.03 12.17 1.31
N ALA A 78 -0.53 13.37 1.61
CA ALA A 78 -0.74 14.54 0.78
C ALA A 78 -0.09 14.36 -0.59
N ASN A 79 1.15 13.85 -0.62
CA ASN A 79 1.89 13.60 -1.86
C ASN A 79 1.21 12.54 -2.73
N THR A 80 0.87 11.38 -2.17
CA THR A 80 0.16 10.30 -2.89
C THR A 80 -1.18 10.79 -3.45
N ARG A 81 -1.95 11.56 -2.66
CA ARG A 81 -3.24 12.11 -3.12
C ARG A 81 -3.06 13.12 -4.23
N LYS A 82 -2.10 14.03 -4.10
CA LYS A 82 -1.77 15.02 -5.13
C LYS A 82 -1.42 14.32 -6.44
N PHE A 83 -0.52 13.33 -6.38
CA PHE A 83 -0.17 12.52 -7.55
C PHE A 83 -1.39 11.87 -8.19
N ALA A 84 -2.25 11.22 -7.40
CA ALA A 84 -3.44 10.55 -7.91
C ALA A 84 -4.45 11.49 -8.60
N VAL A 85 -4.52 12.76 -8.18
CA VAL A 85 -5.44 13.76 -8.76
C VAL A 85 -4.85 14.45 -9.99
N GLU A 86 -3.54 14.74 -9.97
CA GLU A 86 -2.91 15.62 -10.97
C GLU A 86 -2.18 14.87 -12.09
N THR A 87 -1.84 13.58 -11.88
CA THR A 87 -1.02 12.84 -12.85
C THR A 87 -1.70 12.73 -14.21
N LYS A 88 -0.89 12.91 -15.26
CA LYS A 88 -1.26 12.67 -16.66
C LYS A 88 -0.50 11.49 -17.26
N ALA A 89 0.24 10.76 -16.43
CA ALA A 89 1.02 9.61 -16.88
C ALA A 89 0.11 8.44 -17.23
N GLU A 90 0.50 7.66 -18.23
CA GLU A 90 -0.18 6.40 -18.57
C GLU A 90 0.12 5.35 -17.50
N LEU A 91 -0.83 5.12 -16.59
CA LEU A 91 -0.59 4.26 -15.41
C LEU A 91 -0.79 2.77 -15.67
N HIS A 92 -1.54 2.40 -16.73
CA HIS A 92 -1.95 1.01 -16.95
C HIS A 92 -0.87 0.16 -17.63
N SER A 93 -0.17 0.73 -18.61
CA SER A 93 0.80 0.03 -19.46
C SER A 93 2.18 -0.09 -18.81
N HIS A 94 2.46 0.74 -17.83
CA HIS A 94 3.67 0.73 -17.02
C HIS A 94 3.51 -0.25 -15.86
N THR A 95 4.45 -1.18 -15.69
CA THR A 95 4.30 -2.29 -14.73
C THR A 95 5.59 -2.55 -13.97
N THR A 96 5.45 -3.14 -12.78
CA THR A 96 6.58 -3.75 -12.07
C THR A 96 6.10 -4.95 -11.28
N ASP A 97 6.98 -5.95 -11.13
CA ASP A 97 6.65 -7.20 -10.47
C ASP A 97 6.62 -7.04 -8.96
N HIS A 98 5.63 -7.67 -8.34
CA HIS A 98 5.47 -7.70 -6.90
C HIS A 98 6.35 -8.79 -6.27
N ILE A 99 7.00 -8.49 -5.14
CA ILE A 99 7.84 -9.43 -4.39
C ILE A 99 7.09 -10.69 -3.91
N PHE A 100 5.86 -10.54 -3.41
CA PHE A 100 4.94 -11.67 -3.18
C PHE A 100 4.37 -12.17 -4.51
N GLN A 101 4.70 -13.42 -4.83
CA GLN A 101 4.28 -14.08 -6.07
C GLN A 101 2.76 -14.12 -6.29
N VAL A 102 1.98 -14.09 -5.20
CA VAL A 102 0.51 -14.07 -5.27
C VAL A 102 -0.03 -12.85 -6.03
N PHE A 103 0.65 -11.71 -5.98
CA PHE A 103 0.27 -10.51 -6.73
C PHE A 103 0.88 -10.49 -8.13
N ASN A 104 2.09 -11.06 -8.31
CA ASN A 104 2.81 -11.10 -9.59
C ASN A 104 2.97 -9.68 -10.18
N THR A 105 2.90 -9.51 -11.50
CA THR A 105 2.95 -8.20 -12.16
C THR A 105 1.74 -7.34 -11.80
N LEU A 106 2.00 -6.08 -11.44
CA LEU A 106 0.99 -5.04 -11.26
C LEU A 106 1.35 -3.81 -12.10
N SER A 107 0.33 -3.12 -12.61
CA SER A 107 0.51 -1.81 -13.26
C SER A 107 0.77 -0.70 -12.24
N ALA A 108 1.30 0.44 -12.68
CA ALA A 108 1.46 1.63 -11.85
C ALA A 108 0.12 2.06 -11.25
N TYR A 109 -0.97 1.93 -12.01
CA TYR A 109 -2.34 2.15 -11.51
C TYR A 109 -2.68 1.20 -10.35
N GLN A 110 -2.36 -0.08 -10.48
CA GLN A 110 -2.65 -1.09 -9.45
C GLN A 110 -1.79 -0.91 -8.21
N TRP A 111 -0.52 -0.53 -8.35
CA TRP A 111 0.32 -0.11 -7.22
C TRP A 111 -0.25 1.12 -6.51
N LEU A 112 -0.76 2.10 -7.26
CA LEU A 112 -1.40 3.29 -6.70
C LEU A 112 -2.68 2.96 -5.93
N VAL A 113 -3.52 2.05 -6.46
CA VAL A 113 -4.73 1.54 -5.79
C VAL A 113 -4.39 0.69 -4.56
N TYR A 114 -3.24 0.02 -4.54
CA TYR A 114 -2.78 -0.74 -3.38
C TYR A 114 -2.70 0.17 -2.13
N ILE A 115 -2.14 1.38 -2.25
CA ILE A 115 -1.92 2.29 -1.10
C ILE A 115 -3.18 2.50 -0.25
N PRO A 116 -4.33 3.00 -0.79
CA PRO A 116 -5.53 3.15 0.02
C PRO A 116 -6.09 1.81 0.53
N LEU A 117 -6.00 0.72 -0.24
CA LEU A 117 -6.47 -0.60 0.19
C LEU A 117 -5.67 -1.14 1.39
N HIS A 118 -4.35 -0.92 1.40
CA HIS A 118 -3.48 -1.25 2.52
C HIS A 118 -3.88 -0.47 3.78
N ASN A 119 -4.17 0.82 3.62
CA ASN A 119 -4.63 1.66 4.73
C ASN A 119 -6.00 1.19 5.25
N PHE A 120 -6.93 0.82 4.37
CA PHE A 120 -8.22 0.24 4.78
C PHE A 120 -8.06 -1.06 5.59
N ARG A 121 -7.17 -1.96 5.15
CA ARG A 121 -6.86 -3.19 5.89
C ARG A 121 -6.42 -2.91 7.33
N HIS A 122 -5.55 -1.93 7.53
CA HIS A 122 -5.09 -1.59 8.88
C HIS A 122 -6.13 -0.81 9.70
N ASN A 123 -6.96 0.02 9.07
CA ASN A 123 -8.10 0.63 9.77
C ASN A 123 -9.03 -0.45 10.34
N GLN A 124 -9.35 -1.50 9.55
CA GLN A 124 -10.14 -2.64 10.04
C GLN A 124 -9.45 -3.38 11.18
N GLN A 125 -8.14 -3.60 11.08
CA GLN A 125 -7.36 -4.25 12.15
C GLN A 125 -7.39 -3.41 13.45
N ILE A 126 -7.30 -2.09 13.36
CA ILE A 126 -7.38 -1.19 14.52
C ILE A 126 -8.77 -1.28 15.16
N GLU A 127 -9.84 -1.26 14.35
CA GLU A 127 -11.21 -1.38 14.87
C GLU A 127 -11.47 -2.73 15.54
N GLU A 128 -10.93 -3.83 15.01
CA GLU A 128 -11.00 -5.15 15.66
C GLU A 128 -10.29 -5.17 17.02
N VAL A 129 -9.09 -4.58 17.11
CA VAL A 129 -8.35 -4.51 18.38
C VAL A 129 -9.12 -3.67 19.39
N LYS A 130 -9.72 -2.54 18.97
CA LYS A 130 -10.54 -1.68 19.83
C LYS A 130 -11.82 -2.37 20.31
N ALA A 131 -12.40 -3.27 19.51
CA ALA A 131 -13.60 -4.02 19.87
C ALA A 131 -13.34 -5.18 20.85
N HIS A 132 -12.07 -5.52 21.11
CA HIS A 132 -11.72 -6.61 22.00
C HIS A 132 -12.09 -6.28 23.47
N ALA A 133 -12.67 -7.24 24.19
CA ALA A 133 -13.19 -7.02 25.56
C ALA A 133 -12.13 -6.50 26.55
N ASN A 134 -10.86 -6.87 26.32
CA ASN A 134 -9.72 -6.47 27.14
C ASN A 134 -9.02 -5.19 26.65
N PHE A 135 -9.52 -4.53 25.61
CA PHE A 135 -8.97 -3.26 25.17
C PHE A 135 -9.20 -2.20 26.26
N PRO A 136 -8.20 -1.36 26.59
CA PRO A 136 -8.36 -0.33 27.62
C PRO A 136 -9.56 0.56 27.32
N LYS A 137 -10.53 0.57 28.24
CA LYS A 137 -11.63 1.54 28.21
C LYS A 137 -11.06 2.87 28.67
N GLN A 138 -11.14 3.88 27.81
CA GLN A 138 -10.78 5.26 28.21
C GLN A 138 -11.71 5.77 29.30
#